data_AF-A0A924QM47-F1
#
_entry.id   AF-A0A924QM47-F1
#
_cell.length_a   1.000
_cell.length_b   1.000
_cell.length_c   1.000
_cell.angle_alpha   90.00
_cell.angle_beta   90.00
_cell.angle_gamma   90.00
#
_symmetry.space_group_name_H-M   'P 1'
#
loop_
_entity.id
_entity.type
_entity.pdbx_description
1 polymer ?
#
loop_
_entity_poly.entity_id
_entity_poly.type
_entity_poly.pdbx_seq_one_letter_code
_entity_poly.pdbx_strand_id
1 'polypeptide(L)'
;MLLLDFYVYQAVKTVSLNGSDRSKLFIQIVYWTLSIVTLACLLSLPYIQALQTNKIFRNYVFAVLVGLFLAKLIGSVFFLIDDLRRGLVWIISKFSSSKDIAFTEEVTGISRSTFLSWVGLGVGGGLFGT
;
A
#
# COMPACT_ATOMS: atom_id res chain seq x y z
N MET A 1 -10.51 -15.18 5.75
CA MET A 1 -11.35 -13.98 5.60
C MET A 1 -10.91 -12.89 6.56
N LEU A 2 -11.14 -13.06 7.86
CA LEU A 2 -10.95 -11.99 8.85
C LEU A 2 -9.54 -11.36 8.85
N LEU A 3 -8.47 -12.15 8.88
CA LEU A 3 -7.08 -11.63 8.80
C LEU A 3 -6.80 -10.83 7.52
N LEU A 4 -7.27 -11.36 6.39
CA LEU A 4 -7.09 -10.74 5.09
C LEU A 4 -7.93 -9.46 4.95
N ASP A 5 -9.11 -9.41 5.56
CA ASP A 5 -9.92 -8.21 5.66
C ASP A 5 -9.22 -7.12 6.48
N PHE A 6 -8.62 -7.49 7.62
CA PHE A 6 -7.83 -6.53 8.39
C PHE A 6 -6.64 -5.99 7.60
N TYR A 7 -5.94 -6.85 6.85
CA TYR A 7 -4.81 -6.42 6.04
C TYR A 7 -5.23 -5.48 4.90
N VAL A 8 -6.24 -5.86 4.11
CA VAL A 8 -6.79 -5.02 3.05
C VAL A 8 -7.35 -3.71 3.61
N TYR A 9 -7.95 -3.73 4.79
CA TYR A 9 -8.44 -2.52 5.45
C TYR A 9 -7.33 -1.51 5.75
N GLN A 10 -6.11 -1.96 6.08
CA GLN A 10 -4.98 -1.04 6.26
C GLN A 10 -4.65 -0.30 4.96
N ALA A 11 -4.64 -0.99 3.83
CA ALA A 11 -4.44 -0.37 2.53
C ALA A 11 -5.56 0.62 2.19
N VAL A 12 -6.83 0.24 2.40
CA VAL A 12 -8.01 1.12 2.19
C VAL A 12 -7.92 2.37 3.05
N LYS A 13 -7.54 2.23 4.32
CA LYS A 13 -7.36 3.35 5.25
C LYS A 13 -6.27 4.30 4.74
N THR A 14 -5.13 3.78 4.29
CA THR A 14 -4.01 4.57 3.77
C THR A 14 -4.41 5.39 2.54
N VAL A 15 -5.15 4.81 1.60
CA VAL A 15 -5.63 5.52 0.40
C VAL A 15 -6.67 6.58 0.76
N SER A 16 -7.46 6.37 1.82
CA SER A 16 -8.51 7.28 2.25
C SER A 16 -8.00 8.48 3.06
N LEU A 17 -6.71 8.53 3.44
CA LEU A 17 -6.14 9.58 4.31
C LEU A 17 -6.31 10.99 3.74
N ASN A 18 -6.21 11.14 2.41
CA ASN A 18 -6.29 12.42 1.71
C ASN A 18 -7.73 12.89 1.43
N GLY A 19 -8.74 12.08 1.78
CA GLY A 19 -10.15 12.43 1.59
C GLY A 19 -10.72 13.29 2.72
N SER A 20 -11.93 13.82 2.51
CA SER A 20 -12.71 14.49 3.56
C SER A 20 -13.15 13.50 4.64
N ASP A 21 -13.42 13.98 5.86
CA ASP A 21 -13.81 13.12 6.98
C ASP A 21 -15.10 12.34 6.71
N ARG A 22 -16.04 12.95 5.98
CA ARG A 22 -17.27 12.28 5.53
C ARG A 22 -16.98 11.14 4.55
N SER A 23 -16.04 11.33 3.63
CA SER A 23 -15.64 10.31 2.66
C SER A 23 -14.94 9.13 3.35
N LYS A 24 -14.03 9.40 4.28
CA LYS A 24 -13.35 8.39 5.10
C LYS A 24 -14.35 7.49 5.84
N LEU A 25 -15.31 8.13 6.51
CA LEU A 25 -16.35 7.44 7.28
C LEU A 25 -17.22 6.56 6.36
N PHE A 26 -17.65 7.10 5.22
CA PHE A 26 -18.42 6.34 4.23
C PHE A 26 -17.66 5.11 3.71
N ILE A 27 -16.40 5.28 3.30
CA ILE A 27 -15.56 4.18 2.80
C ILE A 27 -15.40 3.10 3.89
N GLN A 28 -15.14 3.51 5.14
CA GLN A 28 -14.99 2.59 6.26
C GLN A 28 -16.27 1.80 6.53
N ILE A 29 -17.43 2.46 6.57
CA ILE A 29 -18.73 1.79 6.77
C ILE A 29 -18.97 0.78 5.65
N VAL A 30 -18.88 1.21 4.39
CA VAL A 30 -19.18 0.35 3.23
C VAL A 30 -18.26 -0.87 3.22
N TYR A 31 -16.97 -0.68 3.47
CA TYR A 31 -16.00 -1.77 3.52
C TYR A 31 -16.34 -2.79 4.60
N TRP A 32 -16.55 -2.34 5.85
CA TRP A 32 -16.84 -3.22 6.96
C TRP A 32 -18.20 -3.89 6.84
N THR A 33 -19.23 -3.20 6.35
CA THR A 33 -20.54 -3.79 6.06
C THR A 33 -20.39 -4.94 5.06
N LEU A 34 -19.70 -4.73 3.94
CA LEU A 34 -19.48 -5.77 2.94
C LEU A 34 -18.69 -6.96 3.52
N SER A 35 -17.65 -6.69 4.31
CA SER A 35 -16.86 -7.75 4.96
C SER A 35 -17.66 -8.56 5.97
N ILE A 36 -18.41 -7.90 6.84
CA ILE A 36 -19.25 -8.55 7.85
C ILE A 36 -20.34 -9.38 7.18
N VAL A 37 -21.00 -8.85 6.14
CA VAL A 37 -22.01 -9.60 5.37
C VAL A 37 -21.40 -10.84 4.71
N THR A 38 -20.22 -10.71 4.12
CA THR A 38 -19.51 -11.84 3.48
C THR A 38 -19.17 -12.92 4.51
N LEU A 39 -18.66 -12.51 5.67
CA LEU A 39 -18.28 -13.40 6.76
C LEU A 39 -19.50 -14.06 7.41
N ALA A 40 -20.57 -13.31 7.65
CA ALA A 40 -21.84 -13.83 8.16
C ALA A 40 -22.46 -14.83 7.19
N CYS A 41 -22.47 -14.53 5.88
CA CYS A 41 -22.96 -15.45 4.85
C CYS A 41 -22.16 -16.74 4.84
N LEU A 42 -20.82 -16.65 4.87
CA LEU A 42 -19.91 -17.81 4.94
C LEU A 42 -20.15 -18.67 6.18
N LEU A 43 -20.35 -18.05 7.35
CA LEU A 43 -20.62 -18.76 8.60
C LEU A 43 -22.03 -19.35 8.65
N SER A 44 -23.02 -18.70 8.03
CA SER A 44 -24.41 -19.16 7.99
C SER A 44 -24.67 -20.30 7.00
N LEU A 45 -23.82 -20.46 5.98
CA LEU A 45 -23.96 -21.44 4.90
C LEU A 45 -24.30 -22.88 5.34
N PRO A 46 -23.62 -23.47 6.35
CA PRO A 46 -23.93 -24.83 6.80
C PRO A 46 -25.28 -24.92 7.53
N TYR A 47 -25.77 -23.83 8.11
CA TYR A 47 -27.00 -23.80 8.91
C TYR A 47 -28.27 -23.55 8.09
N ILE A 48 -28.14 -23.06 6.85
CA ILE A 48 -29.30 -22.77 6.00
C ILE A 48 -29.67 -24.01 5.20
N GLN A 49 -30.65 -24.76 5.72
CA GLN A 49 -31.16 -26.00 5.10
C GLN A 49 -31.70 -25.77 3.67
N ALA A 50 -32.30 -24.60 3.40
CA ALA A 50 -32.77 -24.23 2.07
C ALA A 50 -31.66 -24.19 1.01
N LEU A 51 -30.43 -23.80 1.39
CA LEU A 51 -29.27 -23.88 0.50
C LEU A 51 -28.79 -25.33 0.31
N GLN A 52 -28.99 -26.20 1.30
CA GLN A 52 -28.62 -27.61 1.17
C GLN A 52 -29.57 -28.36 0.21
N THR A 53 -30.83 -27.93 0.12
CA THR A 53 -31.83 -28.51 -0.79
C THR A 53 -31.55 -28.18 -2.26
N ASN A 54 -31.21 -26.93 -2.58
CA ASN A 54 -30.91 -26.51 -3.95
C ASN A 54 -29.41 -26.37 -4.21
N LYS A 55 -28.82 -27.44 -4.76
CA LYS A 55 -27.39 -27.52 -5.08
C LYS A 55 -26.91 -26.39 -6.01
N ILE A 56 -27.74 -25.96 -6.96
CA ILE A 56 -27.39 -24.91 -7.92
C ILE A 56 -27.22 -23.59 -7.17
N PHE A 57 -28.22 -23.22 -6.36
CA PHE A 57 -28.20 -21.98 -5.59
C PHE A 57 -27.00 -21.91 -4.63
N ARG A 58 -26.72 -23.01 -3.91
CA ARG A 58 -25.55 -23.11 -3.02
C ARG A 58 -24.25 -22.89 -3.77
N ASN A 59 -24.10 -23.46 -4.96
CA ASN A 59 -22.87 -23.36 -5.74
C ASN A 59 -22.63 -21.93 -6.22
N TYR A 60 -23.67 -21.21 -6.64
CA TYR A 60 -23.57 -19.80 -7.01
C TYR A 60 -23.19 -18.92 -5.81
N VAL A 61 -23.86 -19.08 -4.66
CA VAL A 61 -23.52 -18.33 -3.44
C VAL A 61 -22.08 -18.59 -3.02
N PHE A 62 -21.67 -19.86 -3.00
CA PHE A 62 -20.30 -20.24 -2.67
C PHE A 62 -19.28 -19.66 -3.66
N ALA A 63 -19.57 -19.71 -4.97
CA ALA A 63 -18.71 -19.14 -6.00
C ALA A 63 -18.55 -17.62 -5.84
N VAL A 64 -19.62 -16.89 -5.47
CA VAL A 64 -19.53 -15.44 -5.18
C VAL A 64 -18.65 -15.18 -3.96
N LEU A 65 -18.84 -15.92 -2.87
CA LEU A 65 -18.03 -15.76 -1.65
C LEU A 65 -16.55 -16.05 -1.91
N VAL A 66 -16.26 -17.12 -2.64
CA VAL A 66 -14.90 -17.49 -3.05
C VAL A 66 -14.32 -16.47 -4.04
N GLY A 67 -15.12 -15.94 -4.96
CA GLY A 67 -14.72 -14.87 -5.87
C GLY A 67 -14.32 -13.60 -5.11
N LEU A 68 -15.12 -13.18 -4.14
CA LEU A 68 -14.79 -12.05 -3.25
C LEU A 68 -13.52 -12.32 -2.44
N PHE A 69 -13.33 -13.55 -1.96
CA PHE A 69 -12.08 -13.95 -1.29
C PHE A 69 -10.87 -13.78 -2.18
N LEU A 70 -10.93 -14.36 -3.39
CA LEU A 70 -9.85 -14.36 -4.37
C LEU A 70 -9.52 -12.94 -4.81
N ALA A 71 -10.52 -12.10 -5.05
CA ALA A 71 -10.31 -10.69 -5.39
C ALA A 71 -9.50 -9.96 -4.31
N LYS A 72 -9.87 -10.13 -3.03
CA LYS A 72 -9.13 -9.55 -1.91
C LYS A 72 -7.73 -10.17 -1.75
N LEU A 73 -7.58 -11.47 -2.00
CA LEU A 73 -6.29 -12.16 -1.94
C LEU A 73 -5.34 -11.62 -3.00
N ILE A 74 -5.78 -11.55 -4.25
CA ILE A 74 -4.99 -10.99 -5.35
C ILE A 74 -4.63 -9.53 -5.04
N GLY A 75 -5.59 -8.71 -4.60
CA GLY A 75 -5.32 -7.33 -4.18
C GLY A 75 -4.29 -7.23 -3.06
N SER A 76 -4.35 -8.12 -2.07
CA SER A 76 -3.40 -8.15 -0.95
C SER A 76 -1.96 -8.42 -1.39
N VAL A 77 -1.74 -9.19 -2.46
CA VAL A 77 -0.39 -9.40 -3.01
C VAL A 77 0.21 -8.09 -3.50
N PHE A 78 -0.57 -7.25 -4.18
CA PHE A 78 -0.10 -5.94 -4.63
C PHE A 78 0.20 -4.99 -3.46
N PHE A 79 -0.65 -4.99 -2.43
CA PHE A 79 -0.40 -4.21 -1.22
C PHE A 79 0.87 -4.67 -0.50
N LEU A 80 1.13 -5.98 -0.47
CA LEU A 80 2.34 -6.53 0.14
C LEU A 80 3.60 -6.09 -0.60
N ILE A 81 3.55 -6.05 -1.92
CA ILE A 81 4.67 -5.55 -2.74
C ILE A 81 4.93 -4.06 -2.46
N ASP A 82 3.89 -3.23 -2.38
CA ASP A 82 4.03 -1.80 -2.06
C ASP A 82 4.57 -1.60 -0.63
N ASP A 83 4.06 -2.34 0.34
CA ASP A 83 4.53 -2.31 1.73
C ASP A 83 5.99 -2.75 1.84
N LEU A 84 6.39 -3.81 1.13
CA LEU A 84 7.77 -4.28 1.07
C LEU A 84 8.69 -3.20 0.49
N ARG A 85 8.28 -2.57 -0.62
CA ARG A 85 9.02 -1.45 -1.22
C ARG A 85 9.19 -0.30 -0.20
N ARG A 86 8.10 0.13 0.45
CA ARG A 86 8.15 1.19 1.48
C ARG A 86 9.06 0.80 2.64
N GLY A 87 8.99 -0.45 3.08
CA GLY A 87 9.85 -1.01 4.12
C GLY A 87 11.33 -0.95 3.74
N LEU A 88 11.70 -1.37 2.53
CA LEU A 88 13.08 -1.30 2.04
C LEU A 88 13.60 0.14 1.96
N VAL A 89 12.79 1.07 1.45
CA VAL A 89 13.15 2.51 1.40
C VAL A 89 13.34 3.06 2.82
N TRP A 90 12.46 2.71 3.75
CA TRP A 90 12.57 3.12 5.15
C TRP A 90 13.83 2.56 5.82
N ILE A 91 14.18 1.29 5.57
CA ILE A 91 15.41 0.66 6.06
C ILE A 91 16.64 1.40 5.50
N ILE A 92 16.71 1.58 4.18
CA ILE A 92 17.85 2.26 3.51
C ILE A 92 18.01 3.68 4.05
N SER A 93 16.93 4.45 4.18
CA SER A 93 16.99 5.81 4.72
C SER A 93 17.49 5.87 6.16
N LYS A 94 17.16 4.88 7.00
CA LYS A 94 17.65 4.81 8.38
C LYS A 94 19.15 4.55 8.48
N PHE A 95 19.71 3.77 7.55
CA PHE A 95 21.17 3.55 7.47
C PHE A 95 21.89 4.68 6.72
N SER A 96 21.20 5.39 5.83
CA SER A 96 21.74 6.56 5.13
C SER A 96 21.67 7.85 5.96
N SER A 97 20.83 7.92 7.01
CA SER A 97 20.75 9.05 7.94
C SER A 97 22.01 9.26 8.79
N SER A 98 22.96 8.31 8.79
CA SER A 98 24.31 8.55 9.33
C SER A 98 25.20 9.36 8.39
N LYS A 99 24.67 9.84 7.26
CA LYS A 99 25.38 10.67 6.29
C LYS A 99 24.75 12.05 6.11
N ASP A 100 24.05 12.54 7.12
CA ASP A 100 23.87 13.98 7.30
C ASP A 100 24.98 14.50 8.24
N ILE A 101 26.03 15.00 7.60
CA ILE A 101 26.60 16.31 7.91
C ILE A 101 27.16 16.45 9.35
N ALA A 102 28.33 15.84 9.58
CA ALA A 102 29.36 16.55 10.32
C ALA A 102 29.95 17.62 9.38
N PHE A 103 29.30 18.79 9.32
CA PHE A 103 29.95 20.03 8.86
C PHE A 103 30.84 20.51 10.01
N THR A 104 31.85 19.72 10.32
CA THR A 104 32.91 20.10 11.26
C THR A 104 34.15 19.30 10.89
N GLU A 105 35.20 20.05 10.62
CA GLU A 105 36.59 19.62 10.38
C GLU A 105 36.97 19.29 8.92
N GLU A 106 37.43 20.35 8.25
CA GLU A 106 38.69 20.40 7.51
C GLU A 106 39.14 19.11 6.82
N VAL A 107 38.49 18.77 5.71
CA VAL A 107 39.24 18.18 4.59
C VAL A 107 39.39 19.29 3.57
N THR A 108 40.62 19.74 3.38
CA THR A 108 41.09 20.70 2.39
C THR A 108 40.92 20.16 0.95
N GLY A 109 39.70 19.77 0.59
CA GLY A 109 39.37 19.16 -0.68
C GLY A 109 37.90 19.34 -1.04
N ILE A 110 37.66 19.82 -2.25
CA ILE A 110 36.32 19.94 -2.85
C ILE A 110 35.71 18.52 -2.94
N SER A 111 34.47 18.35 -2.46
CA SER A 111 33.77 17.06 -2.59
C SER A 111 33.52 16.74 -4.07
N ARG A 112 33.56 15.45 -4.46
CA ARG A 112 33.45 15.02 -5.88
C ARG A 112 32.18 15.52 -6.57
N SER A 113 31.05 15.59 -5.84
CA SER A 113 29.79 16.11 -6.36
C SER A 113 29.82 17.64 -6.53
N THR A 114 30.47 18.35 -5.59
CA THR A 114 30.66 19.79 -5.68
C THR A 114 31.59 20.14 -6.86
N PHE A 115 32.65 19.36 -7.09
CA PHE A 115 33.53 19.52 -8.26
C PHE A 115 32.77 19.37 -9.58
N LEU A 116 31.99 18.29 -9.75
CA LEU A 116 31.19 18.08 -10.96
C LEU A 116 30.13 19.18 -11.16
N SER A 117 29.56 19.70 -10.08
CA SER A 117 28.61 20.80 -10.14
C SER A 117 29.27 22.10 -10.61
N TRP A 118 30.47 22.40 -10.13
CA TRP A 118 31.26 23.56 -10.58
C TRP A 118 31.70 23.45 -12.03
N VAL A 119 32.13 22.26 -12.48
CA VAL A 119 32.45 22.02 -13.90
C VAL A 119 31.21 22.18 -14.77
N GLY A 120 30.06 21.62 -14.34
CA GLY A 120 28.80 21.77 -15.05
C GLY A 120 28.33 23.22 -15.17
N LEU A 121 28.46 24.01 -14.11
CA LEU A 121 28.16 25.44 -14.12
C LEU A 121 29.12 26.23 -15.01
N GLY A 122 30.41 25.91 -14.99
CA GLY A 122 31.42 26.59 -15.84
C GLY A 122 31.24 26.29 -17.32
N VAL A 123 31.07 25.02 -17.68
CA VAL A 123 30.83 24.59 -19.08
C VAL A 123 29.46 25.06 -19.57
N GLY A 124 28.42 24.94 -18.72
CA GLY A 124 27.07 25.39 -19.03
C GLY A 124 26.97 26.90 -19.17
N GLY A 125 27.60 27.66 -18.28
CA GLY A 125 27.66 29.12 -18.35
C GLY A 125 28.46 29.62 -19.56
N GLY A 126 29.56 28.96 -19.89
CA GLY A 126 30.38 29.29 -21.06
C GLY A 126 29.65 29.12 -22.40
N LEU A 127 28.66 28.23 -22.49
CA LEU A 127 27.82 28.09 -23.68
C LEU A 127 26.86 29.27 -23.90
N PHE A 128 26.53 30.03 -22.85
CA PHE A 128 25.66 31.21 -22.92
C PHE A 128 26.42 32.53 -22.79
N GLY A 129 27.74 32.49 -22.60
CA GLY A 129 28.61 33.66 -22.55
C GLY A 129 29.30 33.91 -23.89
N THR A 130 28.58 34.51 -24.84
CA THR A 130 29.23 35.30 -25.91
C THR A 130 29.63 36.65 -25.38
#